data_AF-A0AAQ0U384-F1
#
_entry.id   AF-A0AAQ0U384-F1
#
_cell.length_a   1.000
_cell.length_b   1.000
_cell.length_c   1.000
_cell.angle_alpha   90.00
_cell.angle_beta   90.00
_cell.angle_gamma   90.00
#
_symmetry.space_group_name_H-M   'P 1'
#
loop_
_entity.id
_entity.type
_entity.pdbx_description
1 polymer ?
#
loop_
_entity_poly.entity_id
_entity_poly.type
_entity_poly.pdbx_seq_one_letter_code
_entity_poly.pdbx_strand_id
1 'polypeptide(L)'
;MGDASPARGDDFSTWFIDQFSVYWQSGGGARIEGRIAGYLLISESPGVSAEELAQALGASRGSVSTYIRRLIDRGFVKLTRKPRDRTHYYVMDSDVWGGFLETEHVYLENQRKLATEALQYANPNGPAYIRVLNMRDYMGWIIDNRMLSSEWMRFKAERDGKKPASE
;
A
#
# COMPACT_ATOMS: atom_id res chain seq x y z
N MET A 1 -2.24 -25.90 8.81
CA MET A 1 -1.51 -26.76 7.84
C MET A 1 -0.73 -25.80 6.95
N GLY A 2 0.59 -25.62 7.04
CA GLY A 2 1.60 -26.31 7.82
C GLY A 2 2.59 -25.33 8.47
N ASP A 3 3.16 -25.81 9.57
CA ASP A 3 4.14 -25.21 10.45
C ASP A 3 5.54 -25.42 9.84
N ALA A 4 5.94 -24.52 8.93
CA ALA A 4 7.29 -24.48 8.39
C ALA A 4 7.83 -23.07 8.60
N SER A 5 8.48 -22.86 9.73
CA SER A 5 9.31 -21.67 9.95
C SER A 5 10.40 -21.66 8.88
N PRO A 6 10.54 -20.62 8.04
CA PRO A 6 11.52 -20.62 6.97
C PRO A 6 12.94 -20.64 7.55
N ALA A 7 13.77 -21.54 7.02
CA ALA A 7 15.22 -21.46 7.20
C ALA A 7 15.79 -20.25 6.42
N ARG A 8 17.04 -19.87 6.70
CA ARG A 8 17.67 -18.63 6.19
C ARG A 8 17.75 -18.57 4.66
N GLY A 9 17.66 -17.37 4.09
CA GLY A 9 17.94 -17.11 2.67
C GLY A 9 16.70 -17.23 1.78
N ASP A 10 16.83 -17.92 0.64
CA ASP A 10 15.78 -18.04 -0.39
C ASP A 10 14.49 -18.68 0.13
N ASP A 11 14.59 -19.53 1.15
CA ASP A 11 13.46 -20.14 1.86
C ASP A 11 12.59 -19.08 2.55
N PHE A 12 13.21 -18.04 3.13
CA PHE A 12 12.49 -16.91 3.72
C PHE A 12 11.79 -16.08 2.65
N SER A 13 12.49 -15.72 1.57
CA SER A 13 11.92 -14.87 0.53
C SER A 13 10.69 -15.52 -0.11
N THR A 14 10.80 -16.81 -0.46
CA THR A 14 9.71 -17.57 -1.05
C THR A 14 8.52 -17.68 -0.10
N TRP A 15 8.78 -18.05 1.16
CA TRP A 15 7.74 -18.15 2.17
C TRP A 15 7.03 -16.81 2.39
N PHE A 16 7.79 -15.71 2.52
CA PHE A 16 7.23 -14.40 2.79
C PHE A 16 6.36 -13.93 1.62
N ILE A 17 6.83 -14.07 0.38
CA ILE A 17 6.07 -13.73 -0.83
C ILE A 17 4.75 -14.51 -0.87
N ASP A 18 4.77 -15.81 -0.56
CA ASP A 18 3.57 -16.63 -0.58
C ASP A 18 2.61 -16.27 0.55
N GLN A 19 3.07 -16.11 1.79
CA GLN A 19 2.23 -15.70 2.91
C GLN A 19 1.63 -14.31 2.69
N PHE A 20 2.43 -13.36 2.21
CA PHE A 20 1.97 -12.01 1.92
C PHE A 20 0.92 -12.03 0.81
N SER A 21 1.07 -12.91 -0.20
CA SER A 21 0.05 -13.05 -1.24
C SER A 21 -1.30 -13.56 -0.70
N VAL A 22 -1.28 -14.48 0.26
CA VAL A 22 -2.49 -14.99 0.92
C VAL A 22 -3.15 -13.91 1.76
N TYR A 23 -2.35 -13.20 2.56
CA TYR A 23 -2.82 -12.03 3.32
C TYR A 23 -3.45 -10.98 2.39
N TRP A 24 -2.79 -10.64 1.29
CA TRP A 24 -3.28 -9.68 0.31
C TRP A 24 -4.62 -10.07 -0.31
N GLN A 25 -4.78 -11.36 -0.65
CA GLN A 25 -6.06 -11.87 -1.17
C GLN A 25 -7.19 -11.77 -0.17
N SER A 26 -6.92 -11.97 1.13
CA SER A 26 -7.94 -11.84 2.18
C SER A 26 -8.51 -10.42 2.27
N GLY A 27 -7.74 -9.41 1.87
CA GLY A 27 -8.17 -8.01 1.74
C GLY A 27 -8.85 -7.67 0.41
N GLY A 28 -9.18 -8.65 -0.44
CA GLY A 28 -9.83 -8.44 -1.74
C GLY A 28 -8.87 -8.14 -2.91
N GLY A 29 -7.55 -8.20 -2.67
CA GLY A 29 -6.55 -8.04 -3.72
C GLY A 29 -6.35 -9.30 -4.59
N ALA A 30 -5.67 -9.14 -5.73
CA ALA A 30 -5.32 -10.30 -6.56
C ALA A 30 -4.08 -11.02 -6.01
N ARG A 31 -3.99 -12.36 -6.15
CA ARG A 31 -2.83 -13.14 -5.65
C ARG A 31 -1.51 -12.62 -6.21
N ILE A 32 -1.46 -12.36 -7.50
CA ILE A 32 -0.25 -11.88 -8.18
C ILE A 32 0.13 -10.47 -7.74
N GLU A 33 -0.84 -9.60 -7.43
CA GLU A 33 -0.58 -8.28 -6.85
C GLU A 33 0.11 -8.41 -5.50
N GLY A 34 -0.38 -9.30 -4.64
CA GLY A 34 0.25 -9.62 -3.36
C GLY A 34 1.64 -10.22 -3.51
N ARG A 35 1.87 -11.10 -4.50
CA ARG A 35 3.23 -11.63 -4.77
C ARG A 35 4.20 -10.53 -5.22
N ILE A 36 3.77 -9.62 -6.09
CA ILE A 36 4.58 -8.47 -6.52
C ILE A 36 4.90 -7.57 -5.33
N ALA A 37 3.90 -7.26 -4.51
CA ALA A 37 4.08 -6.44 -3.31
C ALA A 37 5.03 -7.10 -2.31
N GLY A 38 4.82 -8.38 -2.00
CA GLY A 38 5.69 -9.15 -1.11
C GLY A 38 7.13 -9.20 -1.60
N TYR A 39 7.35 -9.40 -2.91
CA TYR A 39 8.68 -9.41 -3.51
C TYR A 39 9.39 -8.07 -3.36
N LEU A 40 8.71 -6.97 -3.72
CA LEU A 40 9.30 -5.64 -3.65
C LEU A 40 9.56 -5.19 -2.20
N LEU A 41 8.75 -5.65 -1.24
CA LEU A 41 8.87 -5.29 0.17
C LEU A 41 10.15 -5.83 0.83
N ILE A 42 10.63 -6.98 0.39
CA ILE A 42 11.85 -7.62 0.89
C ILE A 42 13.02 -7.54 -0.12
N SER A 43 12.85 -6.77 -1.20
CA SER A 43 13.87 -6.63 -2.23
C SER A 43 15.01 -5.74 -1.72
N GLU A 44 16.21 -6.29 -1.66
CA GLU A 44 17.45 -5.54 -1.39
C GLU A 44 17.96 -4.75 -2.61
N SER A 45 17.35 -4.95 -3.79
CA SER A 45 17.70 -4.19 -5.00
C SER A 45 17.19 -2.74 -4.92
N PRO A 46 17.98 -1.74 -5.37
CA PRO A 46 17.54 -0.35 -5.46
C PRO A 46 16.47 -0.10 -6.55
N GLY A 47 16.04 -1.15 -7.26
CA GLY A 47 14.95 -1.11 -8.23
C GLY A 47 14.87 -2.36 -9.07
N VAL A 48 13.65 -2.84 -9.28
CA VAL A 48 13.37 -4.08 -10.02
C VAL A 48 12.49 -3.75 -11.23
N SER A 49 12.87 -4.19 -12.41
CA SER A 49 12.12 -3.99 -13.64
C SER A 49 10.90 -4.91 -13.73
N ALA A 50 9.96 -4.58 -14.63
CA ALA A 50 8.80 -5.44 -14.89
C ALA A 50 9.20 -6.81 -15.48
N GLU A 51 10.32 -6.89 -16.18
CA GLU A 51 10.85 -8.12 -16.75
C GLU A 51 11.44 -9.03 -15.66
N GLU A 52 12.26 -8.47 -14.76
CA GLU A 52 12.80 -9.19 -13.60
C GLU A 52 11.67 -9.71 -12.69
N LEU A 53 10.64 -8.89 -12.43
CA LEU A 53 9.47 -9.32 -11.66
C LEU A 53 8.68 -10.44 -12.36
N ALA A 54 8.50 -10.35 -13.68
CA ALA A 54 7.83 -11.38 -14.45
C ALA A 54 8.57 -12.72 -14.37
N GLN A 55 9.89 -12.68 -14.51
CA GLN A 55 10.76 -13.86 -14.41
C GLN A 55 10.74 -14.44 -12.98
N ALA A 56 10.98 -13.61 -11.97
CA ALA A 56 11.08 -14.04 -10.57
C ALA A 56 9.75 -14.64 -10.05
N LEU A 57 8.61 -14.14 -10.51
CA LEU A 57 7.30 -14.56 -10.04
C LEU A 57 6.60 -15.58 -10.94
N GLY A 58 7.20 -15.94 -12.09
CA GLY A 58 6.57 -16.82 -13.07
C GLY A 58 5.28 -16.23 -13.67
N ALA A 59 5.24 -14.91 -13.86
CA ALA A 59 4.06 -14.17 -14.29
C ALA A 59 4.25 -13.53 -15.67
N SER A 60 3.16 -13.23 -16.36
CA SER A 60 3.24 -12.50 -17.63
C SER A 60 3.61 -11.03 -17.41
N ARG A 61 4.41 -10.44 -18.31
CA ARG A 61 4.75 -9.00 -18.27
C ARG A 61 3.52 -8.10 -18.28
N GLY A 62 2.46 -8.50 -18.99
CA GLY A 62 1.18 -7.78 -19.00
C GLY A 62 0.52 -7.77 -17.62
N SER A 63 0.47 -8.93 -16.94
CA SER A 63 -0.05 -9.02 -15.57
C SER A 63 0.77 -8.15 -14.61
N VAL A 64 2.11 -8.28 -14.65
CA VAL A 64 3.01 -7.49 -13.81
C VAL A 64 2.77 -5.99 -14.03
N SER A 65 2.71 -5.53 -15.28
CA SER A 65 2.50 -4.11 -15.58
C SER A 65 1.16 -3.58 -15.05
N THR A 66 0.09 -4.37 -15.16
CA THR A 66 -1.24 -3.98 -14.64
C THR A 66 -1.23 -3.83 -13.13
N TYR A 67 -0.67 -4.79 -12.40
CA TYR A 67 -0.70 -4.77 -10.94
C TYR A 67 0.34 -3.83 -10.32
N ILE A 68 1.48 -3.62 -10.97
CA ILE A 68 2.40 -2.56 -10.58
C ILE A 68 1.73 -1.20 -10.69
N ARG A 69 0.99 -0.91 -11.77
CA ARG A 69 0.26 0.35 -11.89
C ARG A 69 -0.73 0.54 -10.73
N ARG A 70 -1.50 -0.50 -10.39
CA ARG A 70 -2.40 -0.46 -9.23
C ARG A 70 -1.68 -0.20 -7.91
N LEU A 71 -0.51 -0.82 -7.71
CA LEU A 71 0.30 -0.60 -6.52
C LEU A 71 0.89 0.82 -6.47
N ILE A 72 1.25 1.41 -7.62
CA ILE A 72 1.65 2.81 -7.72
C ILE A 72 0.46 3.72 -7.37
N ASP A 73 -0.72 3.47 -7.94
CA ASP A 73 -1.92 4.28 -7.71
C ASP A 73 -2.37 4.25 -6.24
N ARG A 74 -2.10 3.14 -5.53
CA ARG A 74 -2.34 2.98 -4.09
C ARG A 74 -1.22 3.54 -3.20
N GLY A 75 -0.15 4.08 -3.79
CA GLY A 75 0.98 4.65 -3.06
C GLY A 75 1.99 3.64 -2.50
N PHE A 76 1.85 2.35 -2.85
CA PHE A 76 2.76 1.31 -2.36
C PHE A 76 4.08 1.25 -3.14
N VAL A 77 4.03 1.50 -4.44
CA VAL A 77 5.20 1.35 -5.34
C VAL A 77 5.55 2.70 -5.95
N LYS A 78 6.85 2.97 -6.08
CA LYS A 78 7.38 4.12 -6.81
C LYS A 78 8.13 3.68 -8.05
N LEU A 79 8.04 4.52 -9.07
CA LEU A 79 8.82 4.42 -10.29
C LEU A 79 10.16 5.11 -10.09
N THR A 80 11.26 4.39 -10.26
CA THR A 80 12.61 4.94 -10.30
C THR A 80 13.26 4.75 -11.68
N ARG A 81 14.22 5.61 -11.99
CA ARG A 81 14.99 5.60 -13.25
C ARG A 81 16.47 5.64 -12.91
N LYS A 82 17.23 4.74 -13.54
CA LYS A 82 18.70 4.77 -13.48
C LYS A 82 19.22 5.76 -14.53
N PRO A 83 20.26 6.56 -14.23
CA PRO A 83 20.86 7.44 -15.22
C PRO A 83 21.28 6.68 -16.47
N ARG A 84 20.93 7.21 -17.66
CA ARG A 84 21.23 6.62 -18.98
C ARG A 84 20.54 5.27 -19.28
N ASP A 85 19.60 4.83 -18.46
CA ASP A 85 18.76 3.67 -18.73
C ASP A 85 17.34 4.12 -19.13
N ARG A 86 16.78 3.49 -20.16
CA ARG A 86 15.40 3.72 -20.61
C ARG A 86 14.40 2.81 -19.88
N THR A 87 14.91 1.83 -19.14
CA THR A 87 14.12 0.85 -18.40
C THR A 87 13.48 1.48 -17.17
N HIS A 88 12.23 1.12 -16.94
CA HIS A 88 11.51 1.47 -15.73
C HIS A 88 11.81 0.47 -14.61
N TYR A 89 12.16 0.99 -13.45
CA TYR A 89 12.39 0.19 -12.25
C TYR A 89 11.37 0.58 -11.19
N TYR A 90 11.01 -0.39 -10.36
CA TYR A 90 9.98 -0.26 -9.34
C TYR A 90 10.57 -0.59 -7.98
N VAL A 91 10.20 0.21 -6.99
CA VAL A 91 10.64 0.07 -5.59
C VAL A 91 9.48 0.28 -4.65
N MET A 92 9.53 -0.36 -3.48
CA MET A 92 8.78 0.08 -2.31
C MET A 92 9.72 0.88 -1.42
N ASP A 93 9.26 2.04 -0.95
CA ASP A 93 10.07 2.82 -0.01
C ASP A 93 10.18 2.11 1.34
N SER A 94 11.22 2.44 2.11
CA SER A 94 11.37 1.99 3.50
C SER A 94 10.20 2.41 4.40
N ASP A 95 9.40 3.40 3.97
CA ASP A 95 8.14 3.81 4.59
C ASP A 95 6.95 3.67 3.64
N VAL A 96 6.87 2.54 2.97
CA VAL A 96 5.79 2.21 2.03
C VAL A 96 4.39 2.45 2.62
N TRP A 97 4.19 2.15 3.90
CA TRP A 97 2.92 2.35 4.57
C TRP A 97 2.63 3.83 4.86
N GLY A 98 3.65 4.67 5.07
CA GLY A 98 3.48 6.12 5.13
C GLY A 98 2.95 6.70 3.80
N GLY A 99 3.48 6.24 2.66
CA GLY A 99 2.99 6.66 1.33
C GLY A 99 1.55 6.22 1.05
N PHE A 100 1.19 5.01 1.50
CA PHE A 100 -0.19 4.52 1.47
C PHE A 100 -1.11 5.40 2.34
N LEU A 101 -0.71 5.72 3.58
CA LEU A 101 -1.51 6.55 4.48
C LEU A 101 -1.78 7.94 3.90
N GLU A 102 -0.82 8.52 3.18
CA GLU A 102 -1.03 9.80 2.47
C GLU A 102 -2.08 9.67 1.36
N THR A 103 -2.01 8.59 0.57
CA THR A 103 -2.98 8.32 -0.50
C THR A 103 -4.38 8.05 0.07
N GLU A 104 -4.45 7.30 1.18
CA GLU A 104 -5.68 7.02 1.93
C GLU A 104 -6.30 8.32 2.47
N HIS A 105 -5.49 9.23 3.00
CA HIS A 105 -5.95 10.53 3.49
C HIS A 105 -6.63 11.34 2.38
N VAL A 106 -6.00 11.45 1.21
CA VAL A 106 -6.60 12.11 0.03
C VAL A 106 -7.91 11.44 -0.39
N TYR A 107 -7.98 10.12 -0.35
CA TYR A 107 -9.20 9.37 -0.65
C TYR A 107 -10.35 9.69 0.32
N LEU A 108 -10.06 9.74 1.62
CA LEU A 108 -11.06 10.10 2.65
C LEU A 108 -11.55 11.54 2.49
N GLU A 109 -10.64 12.49 2.20
CA GLU A 109 -11.01 13.88 1.94
C GLU A 109 -11.94 14.01 0.74
N ASN A 110 -11.62 13.33 -0.36
CA ASN A 110 -12.41 13.38 -1.58
C ASN A 110 -13.82 12.80 -1.36
N GLN A 111 -13.93 11.72 -0.59
CA GLN A 111 -15.23 11.20 -0.17
C GLN A 111 -16.01 12.17 0.71
N ARG A 112 -15.37 12.81 1.69
CA ARG A 112 -16.00 13.84 2.53
C ARG A 112 -16.51 15.02 1.67
N LYS A 113 -15.71 15.47 0.70
CA LYS A 113 -16.07 16.55 -0.24
C LYS A 113 -17.30 16.15 -1.07
N LEU A 114 -17.27 14.97 -1.69
CA LEU A 114 -18.39 14.43 -2.47
C LEU A 114 -19.67 14.32 -1.63
N ALA A 115 -19.58 13.79 -0.41
CA ALA A 115 -20.74 13.65 0.47
C ALA A 115 -21.30 15.03 0.88
N THR A 116 -20.43 16.01 1.11
CA THR A 116 -20.83 17.39 1.43
C THR A 116 -21.60 18.03 0.28
N GLU A 117 -21.15 17.84 -0.96
CA GLU A 117 -21.84 18.33 -2.16
C GLU A 117 -23.18 17.61 -2.35
N ALA A 118 -23.20 16.27 -2.23
CA ALA A 118 -24.42 15.49 -2.42
C ALA A 118 -25.54 15.85 -1.43
N LEU A 119 -25.20 16.24 -0.19
CA LEU A 119 -26.19 16.67 0.81
C LEU A 119 -26.93 17.97 0.43
N GLN A 120 -26.39 18.77 -0.50
CA GLN A 120 -27.08 19.97 -1.00
C GLN A 120 -28.28 19.63 -1.89
N TYR A 121 -28.26 18.44 -2.50
CA TYR A 121 -29.28 17.99 -3.46
C TYR A 121 -30.17 16.86 -2.90
N ALA A 122 -29.71 16.15 -1.87
CA ALA A 122 -30.46 15.06 -1.26
C ALA A 122 -31.68 15.59 -0.46
N ASN A 123 -32.82 14.89 -0.57
CA ASN A 123 -34.01 15.19 0.25
C ASN A 123 -33.67 15.04 1.75
N PRO A 124 -33.71 16.11 2.55
CA PRO A 124 -33.31 16.09 3.97
C PRO A 124 -34.11 15.11 4.83
N ASN A 125 -35.34 14.77 4.43
CA ASN A 125 -36.21 13.85 5.17
C ASN A 125 -36.15 12.41 4.62
N GLY A 126 -35.27 12.14 3.65
CA GLY A 126 -35.16 10.85 2.99
C GLY A 126 -34.07 9.95 3.58
N PRO A 127 -34.21 8.62 3.50
CA PRO A 127 -33.21 7.68 4.03
C PRO A 127 -31.84 7.76 3.32
N ALA A 128 -31.79 8.28 2.09
CA ALA A 128 -30.54 8.52 1.39
C ALA A 128 -29.71 9.62 2.05
N TYR A 129 -30.35 10.69 2.55
CA TYR A 129 -29.67 11.79 3.23
C TYR A 129 -28.92 11.29 4.45
N ILE A 130 -29.54 10.43 5.27
CA ILE A 130 -28.90 9.85 6.47
C ILE A 130 -27.65 9.05 6.11
N ARG A 131 -27.68 8.25 5.03
CA ARG A 131 -26.49 7.49 4.60
C ARG A 131 -25.35 8.41 4.16
N VAL A 132 -25.64 9.46 3.39
CA VAL A 132 -24.64 10.43 2.91
C VAL A 132 -24.12 11.28 4.08
N LEU A 133 -24.99 11.64 5.03
CA LEU A 133 -24.62 12.35 6.25
C LEU A 133 -23.63 11.53 7.07
N ASN A 134 -23.96 10.26 7.33
CA ASN A 134 -23.07 9.35 8.05
C ASN A 134 -21.73 9.16 7.32
N MET A 135 -21.74 9.08 5.99
CA MET A 135 -20.52 9.03 5.19
C MET A 135 -19.67 10.29 5.41
N ARG A 136 -20.23 11.49 5.27
CA ARG A 136 -19.52 12.76 5.48
C ARG A 136 -18.91 12.83 6.89
N ASP A 137 -19.72 12.56 7.89
CA ASP A 137 -19.35 12.74 9.30
C ASP A 137 -18.33 11.69 9.75
N TYR A 138 -18.47 10.45 9.29
CA TYR A 138 -17.50 9.38 9.56
C TYR A 138 -16.14 9.67 8.94
N MET A 139 -16.09 10.07 7.66
CA MET A 139 -14.82 10.42 7.01
C MET A 139 -14.18 11.64 7.68
N GLY A 140 -14.97 12.65 8.05
CA GLY A 140 -14.50 13.80 8.82
C GLY A 140 -13.90 13.38 10.16
N TRP A 141 -14.61 12.55 10.93
CA TRP A 141 -14.12 12.04 12.20
C TRP A 141 -12.82 11.23 12.07
N ILE A 142 -12.68 10.39 11.03
CA ILE A 142 -11.43 9.67 10.77
C ILE A 142 -10.29 10.65 10.51
N ILE A 143 -10.49 11.64 9.64
CA ILE A 143 -9.45 12.62 9.29
C ILE A 143 -9.00 13.40 10.54
N ASP A 144 -9.96 13.89 11.31
CA ASP A 144 -9.71 14.78 12.45
C ASP A 144 -9.14 14.02 13.66
N ASN A 145 -9.61 12.79 13.92
CA ASN A 145 -9.21 12.00 15.08
C ASN A 145 -8.11 10.96 14.77
N ARG A 146 -7.85 10.71 13.49
CA ARG A 146 -6.78 9.84 13.03
C ARG A 146 -5.94 10.57 11.99
N MET A 147 -5.20 11.58 12.43
CA MET A 147 -4.04 12.05 11.66
C MET A 147 -2.98 10.92 11.61
N LEU A 148 -3.29 9.83 10.90
CA LEU A 148 -2.56 8.57 10.92
C LEU A 148 -1.12 8.77 10.45
N SER A 149 -0.91 9.66 9.48
CA SER A 149 0.43 9.98 8.99
C SER A 149 1.25 10.76 10.03
N SER A 150 0.69 11.77 10.70
CA SER A 150 1.43 12.53 11.72
C SER A 150 1.69 11.71 12.99
N GLU A 151 0.72 10.92 13.44
CA GLU A 151 0.88 9.99 14.55
C GLU A 151 1.87 8.86 14.20
N TRP A 152 1.82 8.32 12.98
CA TRP A 152 2.83 7.36 12.49
C TRP A 152 4.22 7.97 12.44
N MET A 153 4.37 9.18 11.88
CA MET A 153 5.65 9.88 11.82
C MET A 153 6.22 10.12 13.22
N ARG A 154 5.37 10.55 14.16
CA ARG A 154 5.75 10.74 15.57
C ARG A 154 6.20 9.43 16.20
N PHE A 155 5.39 8.37 16.10
CA PHE A 155 5.72 7.06 16.65
C PHE A 155 7.02 6.51 16.05
N LYS A 156 7.18 6.60 14.74
CA LYS A 156 8.38 6.15 14.02
C LYS A 156 9.62 6.91 14.46
N ALA A 157 9.54 8.24 14.60
CA ALA A 157 10.63 9.06 15.10
C ALA A 157 11.03 8.69 16.55
N GLU A 158 10.05 8.47 17.44
CA GLU A 158 10.30 8.01 18.81
C GLU A 158 10.94 6.62 18.86
N ARG A 159 10.50 5.69 18.01
CA ARG A 159 11.08 4.34 17.89
C ARG A 159 12.52 4.42 17.38
N ASP A 160 12.75 5.16 16.30
CA ASP A 160 14.06 5.22 15.62
C ASP A 160 15.08 6.01 16.46
N GLY A 161 14.63 7.00 17.25
CA GLY A 161 15.46 7.73 18.22
C GLY A 161 15.80 6.96 19.51
N LYS A 162 15.09 5.85 19.79
CA LYS A 162 15.36 4.96 20.94
C LYS A 162 16.36 3.83 20.63
N LYS A 163 17.02 3.83 19.46
CA LYS A 163 18.07 2.84 19.17
C LYS A 163 19.11 2.87 20.30
N PRO A 164 19.43 1.74 20.96
CA PRO A 164 20.49 1.71 21.96
C PRO A 164 21.80 2.12 21.28
N ALA A 165 22.61 2.91 21.98
CA ALA A 165 24.00 3.13 21.59
C ALA A 165 24.63 1.75 21.37
N SER A 166 25.14 1.52 20.17
CA SER A 166 25.90 0.33 19.84
C SER A 166 27.07 0.19 20.81
N GLU A 167 27.06 -0.87 21.62
CA GLU A 167 28.27 -1.41 22.27
C GLU A 167 29.18 -2.08 21.25
#